data_AF-A0A2S7A8D0-F1
#
_entry.id   AF-A0A2S7A8D0-F1
#
_cell.length_a   1.000
_cell.length_b   1.000
_cell.length_c   1.000
_cell.angle_alpha   90.00
_cell.angle_beta   90.00
_cell.angle_gamma   90.00
#
_symmetry.space_group_name_H-M   'P 1'
#
loop_
_entity.id
_entity.type
_entity.pdbx_description
1 polymer ?
#
loop_
_entity_poly.entity_id
_entity_poly.type
_entity_poly.pdbx_seq_one_letter_code
_entity_poly.pdbx_strand_id
1 'polypeptide(L)'
;MSKKRLKTLRTNAFHAQTGRCFYCCRPMWLSSPDELGLRPRSARPFQCSAEHLLAKQDGGGDTPENVVAAHVVCNQRRHRITPPPSPEAYLARVSRKIAKNKWHPSWLNLKSCAMVVPAPTSLL
;
A
#
# COMPACT_ATOMS: atom_id res chain seq x y z
N MET A 1 10.05 -13.33 15.34
CA MET A 1 9.24 -12.24 14.72
C MET A 1 8.10 -11.84 15.64
N SER A 2 7.97 -10.58 16.05
CA SER A 2 6.83 -10.15 16.88
C SER A 2 5.77 -9.46 16.04
N LYS A 3 4.54 -9.99 16.07
CA LYS A 3 3.35 -9.35 15.47
C LYS A 3 3.20 -7.89 15.91
N LYS A 4 3.68 -7.55 17.12
CA LYS A 4 3.67 -6.19 17.68
C LYS A 4 4.54 -5.23 16.86
N ARG A 5 5.76 -5.64 16.47
CA ARG A 5 6.68 -4.80 15.69
C ARG A 5 6.10 -4.48 14.31
N LEU A 6 5.61 -5.50 13.59
CA LEU A 6 5.02 -5.29 12.26
C LEU A 6 3.76 -4.42 12.32
N LYS A 7 2.95 -4.55 13.39
CA LYS A 7 1.81 -3.65 13.63
C LYS A 7 2.26 -2.20 13.79
N THR A 8 3.30 -1.94 14.58
CA THR A 8 3.88 -0.59 14.75
C THR A 8 4.39 -0.03 13.42
N LEU A 9 5.18 -0.81 12.66
CA LEU A 9 5.70 -0.38 11.37
C LEU A 9 4.59 -0.02 10.37
N ARG A 10 3.55 -0.86 10.29
CA ARG A 10 2.36 -0.58 9.46
C ARG A 10 1.68 0.73 9.85
N THR A 11 1.48 0.97 11.14
CA THR A 11 0.85 2.19 11.64
C THR A 11 1.73 3.42 11.35
N ASN A 12 3.04 3.33 11.56
CA ASN A 12 3.97 4.41 11.25
C ASN A 12 3.96 4.74 9.74
N ALA A 13 4.05 3.72 8.89
CA ALA A 13 3.99 3.89 7.44
C ALA A 13 2.64 4.47 6.98
N PHE A 14 1.53 4.06 7.58
CA PHE A 14 0.21 4.65 7.31
C PHE A 14 0.22 6.16 7.56
N HIS A 15 0.74 6.61 8.71
CA HIS A 15 0.79 8.03 9.04
C HIS A 15 1.79 8.80 8.16
N ALA A 16 2.98 8.25 7.92
CA ALA A 16 3.98 8.85 7.03
C ALA A 16 3.46 9.02 5.59
N GLN A 17 2.57 8.13 5.14
CA GLN A 17 1.94 8.18 3.83
C GLN A 17 0.60 8.94 3.83
N THR A 18 0.27 9.71 4.87
CA THR A 18 -0.99 10.46 4.98
C THR A 18 -2.24 9.57 4.85
N GLY A 19 -2.16 8.32 5.28
CA GLY A 19 -3.22 7.32 5.17
C GLY A 19 -3.47 6.83 3.73
N ARG A 20 -2.54 7.05 2.80
CA ARG A 20 -2.68 6.66 1.38
C ARG A 20 -1.88 5.42 1.06
N CYS A 21 -2.45 4.54 0.24
CA CYS A 21 -1.80 3.32 -0.23
C CYS A 21 -0.55 3.63 -1.06
N PHE A 22 0.57 2.95 -0.78
CA PHE A 22 1.83 3.11 -1.49
C PHE A 22 1.72 2.98 -3.02
N TYR A 23 0.90 2.03 -3.51
CA TYR A 23 0.82 1.76 -4.96
C TYR A 23 -0.20 2.59 -5.72
N CYS A 24 -1.38 2.85 -5.12
CA CYS A 24 -2.48 3.50 -5.84
C CYS A 24 -2.87 4.87 -5.28
N CYS A 25 -2.22 5.31 -4.19
CA CYS A 25 -2.41 6.60 -3.54
C CYS A 25 -3.83 6.91 -3.06
N ARG A 26 -4.71 5.91 -3.06
CA ARG A 26 -6.08 6.02 -2.54
C ARG A 26 -6.09 5.89 -1.02
N PRO A 27 -7.06 6.53 -0.33
CA PRO A 27 -7.21 6.40 1.12
C PRO A 27 -7.31 4.94 1.56
N MET A 28 -6.72 4.66 2.71
CA MET A 28 -6.82 3.40 3.43
C MET A 28 -7.57 3.64 4.73
N TRP A 29 -8.14 2.58 5.30
CA TRP A 29 -8.54 2.60 6.71
C TRP A 29 -7.58 1.77 7.55
N LEU A 30 -7.31 2.23 8.77
CA LEU A 30 -6.37 1.60 9.69
C LEU A 30 -7.06 0.69 10.72
N SER A 31 -8.21 1.14 11.25
CA SER A 31 -8.92 0.53 12.37
C SER A 31 -10.33 0.07 11.98
N SER A 32 -11.12 0.93 11.32
CA SER A 32 -12.50 0.62 10.92
C SER A 32 -12.80 1.02 9.46
N PRO A 33 -13.60 0.23 8.71
CA PRO A 33 -14.19 0.63 7.43
C PRO A 33 -14.85 2.02 7.40
N ASP A 34 -15.40 2.46 8.54
CA ASP A 34 -16.13 3.73 8.65
C ASP A 34 -15.25 4.96 8.39
N GLU A 35 -13.92 4.82 8.57
CA GLU A 35 -12.93 5.85 8.23
C GLU A 35 -13.00 6.28 6.75
N LEU A 36 -13.53 5.42 5.87
CA LEU A 36 -13.72 5.73 4.44
C LEU A 36 -15.15 6.13 4.07
N GLY A 37 -16.11 6.10 5.00
CA GLY A 37 -17.53 6.32 4.69
C GLY A 37 -18.12 5.29 3.71
N LEU A 38 -17.50 4.12 3.58
CA LEU A 38 -17.93 3.04 2.69
C LEU A 38 -18.63 1.95 3.48
N ARG A 39 -19.59 1.26 2.86
CA ARG A 39 -20.15 0.03 3.40
C ARG A 39 -19.02 -0.97 3.71
N PRO A 40 -19.04 -1.73 4.82
CA PRO A 40 -17.94 -2.61 5.22
C PRO A 40 -17.43 -3.52 4.10
N ARG A 41 -18.34 -4.15 3.34
CA ARG A 41 -17.99 -5.03 2.21
C ARG A 41 -17.20 -4.29 1.12
N SER A 42 -17.54 -3.04 0.85
CA SER A 42 -16.90 -2.17 -0.13
C SER A 42 -15.58 -1.60 0.39
N ALA A 43 -15.45 -1.38 1.70
CA ALA A 43 -14.25 -0.85 2.32
C ALA A 43 -13.15 -1.92 2.52
N ARG A 44 -13.51 -3.20 2.74
CA ARG A 44 -12.56 -4.29 3.01
C ARG A 44 -11.31 -4.32 2.11
N PRO A 45 -11.40 -4.16 0.77
CA PRO A 45 -10.22 -4.12 -0.09
C PRO A 45 -9.22 -3.00 0.25
N PHE A 46 -9.71 -1.92 0.86
CA PHE A 46 -8.96 -0.70 1.19
C PHE A 46 -8.37 -0.70 2.61
N GLN A 47 -8.38 -1.84 3.30
CA GLN A 47 -7.72 -1.98 4.60
C GLN A 47 -6.21 -1.75 4.48
N CYS A 48 -5.64 -1.02 5.43
CA CYS A 48 -4.20 -0.87 5.55
C CYS A 48 -3.53 -2.20 5.95
N SER A 49 -2.58 -2.64 5.14
CA SER A 49 -1.68 -3.78 5.38
C SER A 49 -0.22 -3.31 5.41
N ALA A 50 0.65 -4.11 6.04
CA ALA A 50 2.10 -3.94 5.91
C ALA A 50 2.53 -4.60 4.60
N GLU A 51 3.21 -3.84 3.74
CA GLU A 51 3.83 -4.33 2.53
C GLU A 51 5.34 -4.28 2.68
N HIS A 52 6.01 -5.39 2.37
CA HIS A 52 7.46 -5.48 2.34
C HIS A 52 7.97 -5.14 0.94
N LEU A 53 8.88 -4.18 0.83
CA LEU A 53 9.45 -3.77 -0.46
C LEU A 53 10.40 -4.86 -0.99
N LEU A 54 11.34 -5.29 -0.15
CA LEU A 54 12.10 -6.53 -0.28
C LEU A 54 11.37 -7.66 0.45
N ALA A 55 11.07 -8.75 -0.25
CA ALA A 55 10.33 -9.87 0.33
C ALA A 55 11.16 -10.57 1.42
N LYS A 56 10.48 -11.16 2.42
CA LYS A 56 11.15 -11.85 3.53
C LYS A 56 12.02 -13.02 3.07
N GLN A 57 11.57 -13.75 2.05
CA GLN A 57 12.33 -14.87 1.48
C GLN A 57 13.64 -14.41 0.83
N ASP A 58 13.70 -13.16 0.38
CA ASP A 58 14.87 -12.52 -0.24
C ASP A 58 15.70 -11.72 0.78
N GLY A 59 15.51 -11.98 2.09
CA GLY A 59 16.23 -11.31 3.18
C GLY A 59 15.61 -10.01 3.69
N GLY A 60 14.41 -9.64 3.22
CA GLY A 60 13.70 -8.44 3.66
C GLY A 60 13.32 -8.43 5.14
N GLY A 61 13.85 -7.47 5.90
CA GLY A 61 13.59 -7.32 7.34
C GLY A 61 12.31 -6.55 7.68
N ASP A 62 11.86 -6.67 8.93
CA ASP A 62 10.84 -5.79 9.51
C ASP A 62 11.50 -4.46 9.95
N THR A 63 11.87 -3.62 8.99
CA THR A 63 12.46 -2.29 9.22
C THR A 63 11.54 -1.18 8.71
N PRO A 64 11.65 0.06 9.23
CA PRO A 64 10.90 1.20 8.72
C PRO A 64 11.12 1.46 7.22
N GLU A 65 12.32 1.21 6.71
CA GLU A 65 12.71 1.45 5.31
C GLU A 65 12.15 0.37 4.37
N ASN A 66 11.94 -0.84 4.89
CA ASN A 66 11.44 -1.97 4.10
C ASN A 66 9.92 -2.16 4.19
N VAL A 67 9.24 -1.49 5.12
CA VAL A 67 7.79 -1.65 5.33
C VAL A 67 7.05 -0.38 4.96
N VAL A 68 6.19 -0.49 3.94
CA VAL A 68 5.24 0.55 3.53
C VAL A 68 3.81 0.15 3.87
N ALA A 69 2.90 1.12 3.91
CA ALA A 69 1.48 0.85 4.05
C ALA A 69 0.81 0.71 2.68
N ALA A 70 0.14 -0.41 2.44
CA ALA A 70 -0.59 -0.63 1.20
C ALA A 70 -1.96 -1.22 1.49
N HIS A 71 -2.91 -1.02 0.58
CA HIS A 71 -4.17 -1.75 0.63
C HIS A 71 -3.91 -3.26 0.64
N VAL A 72 -4.70 -3.99 1.42
CA VAL A 72 -4.75 -5.45 1.37
C VAL A 72 -4.90 -5.94 -0.07
N VAL A 73 -5.80 -5.35 -0.87
CA VAL A 73 -5.99 -5.79 -2.25
C VAL A 73 -4.81 -5.48 -3.17
N CYS A 74 -4.15 -4.32 -3.02
CA CYS A 74 -3.02 -3.95 -3.85
C CYS A 74 -1.81 -4.83 -3.53
N ASN A 75 -1.55 -5.05 -2.24
CA ASN A 75 -0.51 -5.93 -1.72
C ASN A 75 -0.74 -7.38 -2.23
N GLN A 76 -1.91 -7.95 -1.98
CA GLN A 76 -2.26 -9.30 -2.44
C GLN A 76 -2.13 -9.47 -3.96
N ARG A 77 -2.56 -8.48 -4.76
CA ARG A 77 -2.44 -8.53 -6.22
C ARG A 77 -0.98 -8.54 -6.70
N ARG A 78 -0.03 -7.92 -5.97
CA ARG A 78 1.40 -7.99 -6.29
C ARG A 78 1.92 -9.41 -6.09
N HIS A 79 1.65 -9.98 -4.92
CA HIS A 79 2.16 -11.31 -4.54
C HIS A 79 1.42 -12.49 -5.20
N ARG A 80 0.31 -12.24 -5.90
CA ARG A 80 -0.33 -13.23 -6.79
C ARG A 80 0.39 -13.40 -8.13
N ILE A 81 1.29 -12.47 -8.49
CA ILE A 81 2.12 -12.60 -9.68
C ILE A 81 3.37 -13.38 -9.26
N THR A 82 3.74 -14.41 -10.02
CA THR A 82 4.90 -15.26 -9.72
C THR A 82 5.94 -15.16 -10.85
N PRO A 83 7.18 -14.72 -10.56
CA PRO A 83 7.62 -14.13 -9.29
C PRO A 83 6.94 -12.75 -9.04
N PRO A 84 6.82 -12.30 -7.78
CA PRO A 84 6.28 -10.97 -7.49
C PRO A 84 7.13 -9.90 -8.20
N PRO A 85 6.53 -8.94 -8.92
CA PRO A 85 7.29 -7.85 -9.52
C PRO A 85 7.94 -6.99 -8.43
N SER A 86 9.03 -6.30 -8.78
CA SER A 86 9.62 -5.28 -7.92
C SER A 86 8.56 -4.22 -7.54
N PRO A 87 8.71 -3.55 -6.39
CA PRO A 87 7.78 -2.49 -5.99
C PRO A 87 7.61 -1.42 -7.08
N GLU A 88 8.70 -1.03 -7.75
CA GLU A 88 8.73 -0.01 -8.81
C GLU A 88 7.99 -0.49 -10.06
N ALA A 89 8.24 -1.73 -10.50
CA ALA A 89 7.55 -2.32 -11.65
C ALA A 89 6.05 -2.45 -11.40
N TYR A 90 5.67 -2.83 -10.17
CA TYR A 90 4.27 -2.93 -9.78
C TYR A 90 3.61 -1.55 -9.68
N LEU A 91 4.28 -0.56 -9.09
CA LEU A 91 3.83 0.83 -9.04
C LEU A 91 3.59 1.36 -10.47
N ALA A 92 4.52 1.17 -11.39
CA ALA A 92 4.36 1.57 -12.79
C ALA A 92 3.13 0.90 -13.44
N ARG A 93 2.90 -0.39 -13.18
CA ARG A 93 1.70 -1.11 -13.64
C ARG A 93 0.41 -0.53 -13.06
N VAL A 94 0.39 -0.26 -11.76
CA VAL A 94 -0.76 0.32 -11.05
C VAL A 94 -1.06 1.72 -11.57
N SER A 95 -0.06 2.59 -11.70
CA SER A 95 -0.19 3.94 -12.25
C SER A 95 -0.77 3.93 -13.66
N ARG A 96 -0.29 3.05 -14.55
CA ARG A 96 -0.87 2.88 -15.91
C ARG A 96 -2.34 2.44 -15.88
N LYS A 97 -2.73 1.60 -14.92
CA LYS A 97 -4.13 1.17 -14.75
C LYS A 97 -5.00 2.27 -14.17
N ILE A 98 -4.48 3.07 -13.22
CA ILE A 98 -5.18 4.22 -12.64
C ILE A 98 -5.44 5.29 -13.69
N ALA A 99 -4.43 5.64 -14.50
CA ALA A 99 -4.57 6.62 -15.58
C ALA A 99 -5.67 6.23 -16.60
N LYS A 100 -5.98 4.92 -16.71
CA LYS A 100 -7.04 4.38 -17.57
C LYS A 100 -8.34 4.09 -16.82
N ASN A 101 -8.47 4.45 -15.54
CA ASN A 101 -9.60 4.10 -14.67
C ASN A 101 -9.90 2.59 -14.60
N LYS A 102 -8.85 1.75 -14.70
CA LYS A 102 -8.92 0.27 -14.77
C LYS A 102 -8.35 -0.44 -13.54
N TRP A 103 -8.07 0.28 -12.45
CA TRP A 103 -7.46 -0.30 -11.24
C TRP A 103 -8.48 -0.58 -10.11
N HIS A 104 -9.37 0.37 -9.87
CA HIS A 104 -10.46 0.30 -8.89
C HIS A 104 -11.81 0.32 -9.60
N PRO A 105 -12.90 -0.11 -8.93
CA PRO A 105 -14.24 0.07 -9.45
C PRO A 105 -14.51 1.54 -9.79
N SER A 106 -15.29 1.79 -10.85
CA SER A 106 -15.60 3.13 -11.35
C SER A 106 -16.25 4.05 -10.31
N TRP A 107 -17.00 3.49 -9.35
CA TRP A 107 -17.63 4.24 -8.26
C TRP A 107 -16.63 4.77 -7.22
N LEU A 108 -15.39 4.24 -7.18
CA LEU A 108 -14.34 4.72 -6.28
C LEU A 108 -13.54 5.89 -6.89
N ASN A 109 -14.24 6.78 -7.59
CA ASN A 109 -13.68 7.87 -8.39
C ASN A 109 -13.23 9.05 -7.52
N LEU A 110 -12.30 8.79 -6.60
CA LEU A 110 -11.58 9.85 -5.92
C LEU A 110 -10.64 10.49 -6.95
N LYS A 111 -10.44 11.80 -6.97
CA LYS A 111 -9.45 12.42 -7.87
C LYS A 111 -8.04 11.91 -7.50
N SER A 112 -7.16 11.69 -8.48
CA SER A 112 -5.78 11.25 -8.23
C SER A 112 -5.07 12.24 -7.31
N CYS A 113 -4.34 11.75 -6.30
CA CYS A 113 -3.43 12.59 -5.54
C CYS A 113 -2.08 12.59 -6.27
N ALA A 114 -1.51 13.77 -6.49
CA ALA A 114 -0.10 13.87 -6.87
C ALA A 114 0.74 13.21 -5.75
N MET A 115 1.60 12.26 -6.09
CA MET A 115 2.51 11.67 -5.11
C MET A 115 3.55 12.70 -4.71
N VAL A 116 3.69 12.98 -3.42
CA VAL A 116 5.00 13.33 -2.85
C VAL A 116 5.56 11.99 -2.38
N VAL A 117 6.42 11.37 -3.18
CA VAL A 117 7.22 10.24 -2.69
C VAL A 117 8.32 10.86 -1.84
N PRO A 118 8.37 10.69 -0.51
CA PRO A 118 9.60 11.00 0.20
C PRO A 118 10.67 10.07 -0.37
N ALA A 119 11.71 10.65 -0.98
CA ALA A 119 12.86 9.89 -1.40
C ALA A 119 13.36 9.07 -0.20
N PRO A 120 13.76 7.80 -0.37
CA PRO A 120 14.51 7.12 0.67
C PRO A 120 15.74 7.98 0.91
N THR A 121 15.87 8.51 2.14
CA THR A 121 17.04 9.29 2.53
C THR A 121 18.25 8.39 2.32
N SER A 122 18.98 8.61 1.24
CA SER A 122 20.23 7.92 0.97
C SER A 122 21.18 8.28 2.10
N LEU A 123 21.47 7.31 2.97
CA LEU A 123 22.57 7.41 3.92
C LEU A 123 23.87 7.41 3.11
N LEU A 124 24.50 8.57 3.02
CA LEU A 124 25.96 8.72 2.96
C LEU A 124 26.47 8.80 4.40
#